data_AF-A0A9E6D849-F1
#
_entry.id   AF-A0A9E6D849-F1
#
_cell.length_a   1.000
_cell.length_b   1.000
_cell.length_c   1.000
_cell.angle_alpha   90.00
_cell.angle_beta   90.00
_cell.angle_gamma   90.00
#
_symmetry.space_group_name_H-M   'P 1'
#
loop_
_entity.id
_entity.type
_entity.pdbx_description
1 polymer ?
#
loop_
_entity_poly.entity_id
_entity_poly.type
_entity_poly.pdbx_seq_one_letter_code
_entity_poly.pdbx_strand_id
1 'polypeptide(L)'
;MQLRFILTLFGIITLSLSDAQVISHIGTWESKDVENPMQMVLDDDGFITFIVNKRSLGGKHYISEGKHLSMCYETTYTDTIGTISILVKDCKTKRVLQRATGKLTFTGPNNIELCFKKPLNEERTEFTDECVSFLKVK
;
A
#
# COMPACT_ATOMS: atom_id res chain seq x y z
N MET A 1 -25.56 0.26 63.38
CA MET A 1 -25.80 -1.18 63.21
C MET A 1 -27.00 -1.29 62.28
N GLN A 2 -26.98 -1.70 61.01
CA GLN A 2 -26.10 -2.47 60.11
C GLN A 2 -26.23 -1.81 58.70
N LEU A 3 -25.25 -1.58 57.83
CA LEU A 3 -24.19 -2.38 57.20
C LEU A 3 -24.67 -3.46 56.19
N ARG A 4 -24.62 -3.09 54.89
CA ARG A 4 -24.49 -3.91 53.65
C ARG A 4 -25.76 -4.64 53.18
N PHE A 5 -26.15 -4.65 51.90
CA PHE A 5 -25.49 -5.31 50.75
C PHE A 5 -26.40 -5.03 49.50
N ILE A 6 -25.92 -4.41 48.42
CA ILE A 6 -25.68 -4.96 47.04
C ILE A 6 -26.24 -3.87 46.10
N LEU A 7 -25.51 -3.05 45.34
CA LEU A 7 -24.33 -3.25 44.49
C LEU A 7 -24.58 -4.27 43.38
N THR A 8 -25.48 -3.95 42.43
CA THR A 8 -25.41 -4.47 41.04
C THR A 8 -26.49 -3.84 40.15
N LEU A 9 -26.21 -2.67 39.58
CA LEU A 9 -26.68 -2.36 38.22
C LEU A 9 -25.79 -1.30 37.55
N PHE A 10 -24.48 -1.47 37.71
CA PHE A 10 -23.53 -0.89 36.76
C PHE A 10 -23.56 -1.82 35.54
N GLY A 11 -24.57 -1.61 34.69
CA GLY A 11 -24.67 -2.21 33.37
C GLY A 11 -23.56 -1.63 32.51
N ILE A 12 -22.33 -2.09 32.73
CA ILE A 12 -21.23 -1.92 31.80
C ILE A 12 -21.60 -2.77 30.60
N ILE A 13 -22.36 -2.17 29.68
CA ILE A 13 -22.35 -2.62 28.29
C ILE A 13 -20.93 -2.33 27.85
N THR A 14 -20.06 -3.32 28.04
CA THR A 14 -18.80 -3.42 27.33
C THR A 14 -19.18 -3.45 25.87
N LEU A 15 -19.22 -2.27 25.25
CA LEU A 15 -19.09 -2.17 23.81
C LEU A 15 -17.79 -2.87 23.51
N SER A 16 -17.91 -4.10 23.03
CA SER A 16 -16.83 -4.79 22.35
C SER A 16 -16.48 -3.89 21.17
N LEU A 17 -15.55 -2.97 21.38
CA LEU A 17 -14.73 -2.43 20.30
C LEU A 17 -14.06 -3.67 19.73
N SER A 18 -14.70 -4.22 18.70
CA SER A 18 -14.01 -5.06 17.74
C SER A 18 -12.85 -4.19 17.28
N ASP A 19 -11.65 -4.47 17.79
CA ASP A 19 -10.40 -4.04 17.18
C ASP A 19 -10.39 -4.66 15.78
N ALA A 20 -11.16 -4.06 14.87
CA ALA A 20 -10.92 -4.17 13.46
C ALA A 20 -9.50 -3.63 13.32
N GLN A 21 -8.52 -4.54 13.28
CA GLN A 21 -7.16 -4.20 12.91
C GLN A 21 -7.28 -3.52 11.55
N VAL A 22 -7.25 -2.19 11.54
CA VAL A 22 -7.24 -1.42 10.30
C VAL A 22 -5.89 -1.72 9.69
N ILE A 23 -5.84 -2.72 8.81
CA ILE A 23 -4.63 -3.06 8.10
C ILE A 23 -4.35 -1.90 7.14
N SER A 24 -3.51 -0.97 7.59
CA SER A 24 -3.15 0.22 6.82
C SER A 24 -2.01 -0.11 5.86
N HIS A 25 -2.28 0.06 4.56
CA HIS A 25 -1.25 0.02 3.53
C HIS A 25 -0.26 1.19 3.63
N ILE A 26 -0.62 2.27 4.33
CA ILE A 26 0.27 3.43 4.52
C ILE A 26 1.51 3.02 5.29
N GLY A 27 2.67 3.47 4.83
CA GLY A 27 3.96 3.23 5.46
C GLY A 27 5.08 2.94 4.47
N THR A 28 6.23 2.60 5.03
CA THR A 28 7.40 2.14 4.28
C THR A 28 7.43 0.61 4.31
N TRP A 29 7.69 0.02 3.16
CA TRP A 29 7.68 -1.43 2.94
C TRP A 29 8.96 -1.82 2.23
N GLU A 30 9.64 -2.87 2.69
CA GLU A 30 10.91 -3.34 2.13
C GLU A 30 10.73 -4.72 1.50
N SER A 31 11.24 -4.91 0.29
CA SER A 31 11.14 -6.17 -0.43
C SER A 31 11.83 -7.28 0.35
N LYS A 32 11.23 -8.47 0.36
CA LYS A 32 11.87 -9.68 0.90
C LYS A 32 12.92 -10.27 -0.04
N ASP A 33 12.97 -9.81 -1.29
CA ASP A 33 14.03 -10.15 -2.23
C ASP A 33 15.34 -9.45 -1.82
N VAL A 34 16.34 -10.27 -1.48
CA VAL A 34 17.67 -9.84 -1.04
C VAL A 34 18.58 -9.54 -2.22
N GLU A 35 18.32 -10.12 -3.39
CA GLU A 35 19.13 -9.89 -4.60
C GLU A 35 18.81 -8.53 -5.21
N ASN A 36 17.54 -8.12 -5.14
CA ASN A 36 17.06 -6.84 -5.68
C ASN A 36 16.30 -6.03 -4.61
N PRO A 37 17.01 -5.50 -3.59
CA PRO A 37 16.37 -4.79 -2.50
C PRO A 37 15.70 -3.51 -3.02
N MET A 38 14.43 -3.35 -2.68
CA MET A 38 13.58 -2.23 -3.03
C MET A 38 12.74 -1.82 -1.82
N GLN A 39 12.62 -0.53 -1.58
CA GLN A 39 11.63 0.00 -0.65
C GLN A 39 10.48 0.65 -1.43
N MET A 40 9.27 0.50 -0.92
CA MET A 40 8.06 1.14 -1.39
C MET A 40 7.48 1.97 -0.25
N VAL A 41 7.28 3.26 -0.49
CA VAL A 41 6.66 4.19 0.46
C VAL A 41 5.29 4.57 -0.07
N LEU A 42 4.24 4.27 0.70
CA LEU A 42 2.86 4.68 0.45
C LEU A 42 2.51 5.76 1.49
N ASP A 43 2.32 7.00 1.04
CA ASP A 43 1.95 8.11 1.93
C ASP A 43 0.43 8.33 2.01
N ASP A 44 -0.02 9.00 3.06
CA ASP A 44 -1.41 9.30 3.34
C ASP A 44 -2.04 10.33 2.38
N ASP A 45 -1.20 11.05 1.64
CA ASP A 45 -1.61 11.96 0.56
C ASP A 45 -1.83 11.23 -0.79
N GLY A 46 -1.66 9.90 -0.84
CA GLY A 46 -1.88 9.08 -2.02
C GLY A 46 -0.73 9.09 -3.02
N PHE A 47 0.50 9.34 -2.59
CA PHE A 47 1.71 9.21 -3.39
C PHE A 47 2.49 7.94 -3.05
N ILE A 48 3.09 7.38 -4.09
CA ILE A 48 3.92 6.17 -4.00
C ILE A 48 5.34 6.49 -4.45
N THR A 49 6.32 6.06 -3.67
CA THR A 49 7.74 6.22 -3.97
C THR A 49 8.44 4.88 -3.90
N PHE A 50 9.21 4.54 -4.92
CA PHE A 50 10.10 3.38 -4.93
C PHE A 50 11.54 3.84 -4.68
N ILE A 51 12.25 3.17 -3.79
CA ILE A 51 13.67 3.40 -3.52
C ILE A 51 14.42 2.14 -3.92
N VAL A 52 15.22 2.23 -4.99
CA VAL A 52 16.04 1.14 -5.53
C VAL A 52 17.45 1.65 -5.64
N ASN A 53 18.44 0.90 -5.12
CA ASN A 53 19.85 1.31 -5.16
C ASN A 53 20.09 2.74 -4.64
N LYS A 54 19.41 3.11 -3.54
CA LYS A 54 19.42 4.47 -2.93
C LYS A 54 18.91 5.60 -3.82
N ARG A 55 18.26 5.28 -4.94
CA ARG A 55 17.61 6.26 -5.83
C ARG A 55 16.11 6.18 -5.65
N SER A 56 15.51 7.35 -5.45
CA SER A 56 14.07 7.51 -5.33
C SER A 56 13.43 7.72 -6.70
N LEU A 57 12.36 6.99 -6.97
CA LEU A 57 11.50 7.10 -8.15
C LEU A 57 10.06 7.28 -7.69
N GLY A 58 9.38 8.33 -8.15
CA GLY A 58 8.00 8.61 -7.78
C GLY A 58 7.84 9.69 -6.71
N GLY A 59 6.77 9.60 -5.94
CA GLY A 59 6.39 10.58 -4.93
C GLY A 59 5.71 11.83 -5.52
N LYS A 60 5.59 12.87 -4.70
CA LYS A 60 4.95 14.16 -5.05
C LYS A 60 5.62 14.87 -6.21
N HIS A 61 6.94 14.73 -6.31
CA HIS A 61 7.74 15.37 -7.34
C HIS A 61 9.01 14.57 -7.62
N TYR A 62 9.23 14.20 -8.87
CA TYR A 62 10.49 13.66 -9.36
C TYR A 62 10.75 14.09 -10.80
N ILE A 63 12.00 13.99 -11.23
CA ILE A 63 12.40 14.30 -12.61
C ILE A 63 12.75 13.00 -13.33
N SER A 64 12.16 12.79 -14.49
CA SER A 64 12.50 11.68 -15.40
C SER A 64 12.55 12.21 -16.82
N GLU A 65 13.64 11.96 -17.53
CA GLU A 65 13.84 12.42 -18.92
C GLU A 65 13.57 13.94 -19.10
N GLY A 66 13.97 14.76 -18.11
CA GLY A 66 13.77 16.21 -18.13
C GLY A 66 12.33 16.67 -17.86
N LYS A 67 11.39 15.77 -17.57
CA LYS A 67 10.00 16.10 -17.22
C LYS A 67 9.80 16.07 -15.70
N HIS A 68 9.00 17.02 -15.20
CA HIS A 68 8.57 17.05 -13.80
C HIS A 68 7.31 16.20 -13.63
N LEU A 69 7.42 15.12 -12.87
CA LEU A 69 6.41 14.10 -12.73
C LEU A 69 6.02 13.89 -11.26
N SER A 70 4.84 13.34 -11.03
CA SER A 70 4.39 12.83 -9.74
C SER A 70 3.86 11.41 -9.91
N MET A 71 4.09 10.56 -8.92
CA MET A 71 3.59 9.19 -8.90
C MET A 71 2.58 9.02 -7.76
N CYS A 72 1.31 8.90 -8.14
CA CYS A 72 0.20 8.72 -7.21
C CYS A 72 -0.26 7.27 -7.23
N TYR A 73 -0.99 6.86 -6.20
CA TYR A 73 -1.68 5.59 -6.19
C TYR A 73 -3.11 5.73 -5.70
N GLU A 74 -3.96 4.80 -6.13
CA GLU A 74 -5.34 4.64 -5.65
C GLU A 74 -5.53 3.17 -5.30
N THR A 75 -6.19 2.90 -4.17
CA THR A 75 -6.44 1.53 -3.70
C THR A 75 -7.90 1.30 -3.41
N THR A 76 -8.42 0.14 -3.78
CA THR A 76 -9.72 -0.37 -3.37
C THR A 76 -9.53 -1.73 -2.69
N TYR A 77 -10.21 -1.96 -1.56
CA TYR A 77 -10.04 -3.16 -0.75
C TYR A 77 -11.36 -3.88 -0.47
N THR A 78 -11.27 -5.21 -0.46
CA THR A 78 -12.26 -6.11 0.12
C THR A 78 -11.50 -7.05 1.05
N ASP A 79 -11.66 -6.86 2.36
CA ASP A 79 -10.91 -7.57 3.40
C ASP A 79 -9.39 -7.45 3.26
N THR A 80 -8.67 -8.55 3.01
CA THR A 80 -7.21 -8.61 2.89
C THR A 80 -6.70 -8.48 1.46
N ILE A 81 -7.60 -8.36 0.48
CA ILE A 81 -7.24 -8.28 -0.95
C ILE A 81 -7.74 -6.94 -1.50
N GLY A 82 -6.88 -6.28 -2.28
CA GLY A 82 -7.22 -5.04 -2.94
C GLY A 82 -6.62 -4.92 -4.34
N THR A 83 -7.09 -3.90 -5.04
CA THR A 83 -6.50 -3.44 -6.29
C THR A 83 -5.74 -2.15 -6.01
N ILE A 84 -4.53 -2.01 -6.55
CA ILE A 84 -3.77 -0.76 -6.53
C ILE A 84 -3.58 -0.27 -7.97
N SER A 85 -3.87 1.00 -8.22
CA SER A 85 -3.58 1.68 -9.48
C SER A 85 -2.53 2.74 -9.25
N ILE A 86 -1.36 2.59 -9.88
CA ILE A 86 -0.27 3.56 -9.86
C ILE A 86 -0.39 4.46 -11.10
N LEU A 87 -0.29 5.76 -10.89
CA LEU A 87 -0.46 6.80 -11.91
C LEU A 87 0.77 7.69 -11.95
N VAL A 88 1.42 7.78 -13.10
CA VAL A 88 2.44 8.80 -13.36
C VAL A 88 1.76 9.99 -14.04
N LYS A 89 1.87 11.17 -13.43
CA LYS A 89 1.25 12.41 -13.92
C LYS A 89 2.31 13.45 -14.21
N ASP A 90 2.10 14.25 -15.25
CA ASP A 90 2.87 15.47 -15.47
C ASP A 90 2.48 16.53 -14.42
N CYS A 91 3.45 17.10 -13.71
CA CYS A 91 3.17 18.02 -12.60
C CYS A 91 2.51 19.33 -13.05
N LYS A 92 2.76 19.77 -14.29
CA LYS A 92 2.29 21.07 -14.81
C LYS A 92 0.88 20.96 -15.37
N THR A 93 0.67 19.98 -16.26
CA THR A 93 -0.59 19.76 -16.98
C THR A 93 -1.56 18.85 -16.22
N LYS A 94 -1.08 18.16 -15.18
CA LYS A 94 -1.82 17.14 -14.40
C LYS A 94 -2.30 15.94 -15.23
N ARG A 95 -1.85 15.82 -16.48
CA ARG A 95 -2.20 14.72 -17.37
C ARG A 95 -1.57 13.42 -16.89
N VAL A 96 -2.36 12.34 -16.85
CA VAL A 96 -1.85 10.97 -16.65
C VAL A 96 -1.06 10.55 -17.89
N LEU A 97 0.21 10.22 -17.70
CA LEU A 97 1.12 9.76 -18.75
C LEU A 97 1.20 8.23 -18.78
N GLN A 98 1.13 7.60 -17.60
CA GLN A 98 1.19 6.15 -17.46
C GLN A 98 0.27 5.69 -16.32
N ARG A 99 -0.28 4.49 -16.49
CA ARG A 99 -1.07 3.78 -15.47
C ARG A 99 -0.59 2.34 -15.40
N ALA A 100 -0.41 1.83 -14.19
CA ALA A 100 -0.21 0.41 -13.92
C ALA A 100 -1.22 -0.03 -12.87
N THR A 101 -1.86 -1.18 -13.07
CA THR A 101 -2.82 -1.74 -12.11
C THR A 101 -2.31 -3.09 -11.64
N GLY A 102 -2.30 -3.29 -10.34
CA GLY A 102 -1.85 -4.50 -9.68
C GLY A 102 -2.81 -4.95 -8.60
N LYS A 103 -2.57 -6.16 -8.11
CA LYS A 103 -3.26 -6.74 -6.96
C LYS A 103 -2.38 -6.53 -5.73
N LEU A 104 -2.96 -6.01 -4.65
CA LEU A 104 -2.32 -5.88 -3.34
C LEU A 104 -2.96 -6.87 -2.38
N THR A 105 -2.19 -7.77 -1.78
CA THR A 105 -2.69 -8.77 -0.82
C THR A 105 -1.98 -8.61 0.51
N PHE A 106 -2.73 -8.44 1.60
CA PHE A 106 -2.19 -8.49 2.96
C PHE A 106 -2.07 -9.94 3.41
N THR A 107 -0.84 -10.40 3.60
CA THR A 107 -0.55 -11.74 4.15
C THR A 107 -0.31 -11.70 5.66
N GLY A 108 -0.33 -10.51 6.25
CA GLY A 108 -0.30 -10.25 7.69
C GLY A 108 -0.26 -8.75 7.97
N PRO A 109 -0.27 -8.32 9.24
CA PRO A 109 -0.32 -6.89 9.60
C PRO A 109 0.90 -6.09 9.12
N ASN A 110 2.03 -6.77 8.94
CA ASN A 110 3.29 -6.18 8.45
C ASN A 110 3.76 -6.82 7.14
N ASN A 111 2.91 -7.57 6.43
CA ASN A 111 3.31 -8.25 5.20
C ASN A 111 2.30 -7.97 4.09
N ILE A 112 2.81 -7.49 2.95
CA ILE A 112 2.02 -7.31 1.73
C ILE A 112 2.69 -8.02 0.57
N GLU A 113 1.88 -8.45 -0.37
CA GLU A 113 2.32 -8.92 -1.68
C GLU A 113 1.68 -8.04 -2.74
N LEU A 114 2.50 -7.54 -3.66
CA LEU A 114 2.09 -6.71 -4.77
C LEU A 114 2.39 -7.44 -6.07
N CYS A 115 1.35 -7.74 -6.84
CA CYS A 115 1.46 -8.42 -8.13
C CYS A 115 1.02 -7.52 -9.26
N PHE A 116 1.85 -7.37 -10.29
CA PHE A 116 1.49 -6.71 -11.54
C PHE A 116 1.44 -7.72 -12.68
N LYS A 117 0.50 -7.52 -13.60
CA LYS A 117 0.49 -8.24 -14.87
C LYS A 117 1.54 -7.64 -15.78
N LYS A 118 2.56 -8.43 -16.11
CA LYS A 118 3.58 -8.07 -17.08
C LYS A 118 3.39 -8.90 -18.36
N PRO A 119 3.45 -8.27 -19.55
CA PRO A 119 3.44 -9.03 -20.79
C PRO A 119 4.70 -9.91 -20.89
N LEU A 120 4.52 -11.18 -21.25
CA LEU A 120 5.60 -12.15 -21.45
C LEU A 120 6.37 -11.91 -22.76
N ASN A 121 5.72 -11.27 -23.73
CA ASN A 121 6.27 -10.97 -25.04
C ASN A 121 5.90 -9.53 -25.47
N GLU A 122 6.66 -8.97 -26.42
CA GLU A 122 6.38 -7.64 -26.97
C GLU A 122 5.02 -7.58 -27.69
N GLU A 123 4.51 -8.73 -28.14
CA GLU A 123 3.22 -8.89 -28.80
C GLU A 123 2.01 -8.80 -27.85
N ARG A 124 2.24 -8.78 -26.52
CA ARG A 124 1.24 -8.55 -25.46
C ARG A 124 0.06 -9.54 -25.48
N THR A 125 0.27 -10.76 -25.95
CA THR A 125 -0.77 -11.80 -26.01
C THR A 125 -0.79 -12.67 -24.76
N GLU A 126 0.35 -12.80 -24.08
CA GLU A 126 0.50 -13.59 -22.87
C GLU A 126 1.00 -12.70 -21.72
N PHE A 127 0.49 -12.93 -20.52
CA PHE A 127 0.84 -12.16 -19.33
C PHE A 127 1.24 -13.10 -18.19
N THR A 128 2.23 -12.70 -17.41
CA THR A 128 2.58 -13.33 -16.14
C THR A 128 2.35 -12.35 -15.00
N ASP A 129 1.96 -12.88 -13.84
CA ASP A 129 1.92 -12.11 -12.62
C ASP A 129 3.35 -12.05 -12.06
N GLU A 130 3.93 -10.85 -12.02
CA GLU A 130 5.17 -10.60 -11.27
C GLU A 130 4.79 -10.08 -9.89
N CYS A 131 4.99 -10.93 -8.87
CA CYS A 131 4.67 -10.65 -7.48
C CYS A 131 5.93 -10.32 -6.69
N VAL A 132 5.87 -9.26 -5.89
CA VAL A 132 6.92 -8.90 -4.93
C VAL A 132 6.31 -8.85 -3.54
N SER A 133 6.90 -9.62 -2.63
CA SER A 133 6.55 -9.61 -1.21
C SER A 133 7.33 -8.53 -0.47
N PHE A 134 6.65 -7.76 0.38
CA PHE A 134 7.25 -6.73 1.21
C PHE A 134 6.94 -6.93 2.70
N LEU A 135 7.85 -6.44 3.53
CA LEU A 135 7.72 -6.34 4.98
C LEU A 135 7.62 -4.86 5.39
N LYS A 136 6.71 -4.52 6.30
CA LYS A 136 6.58 -3.15 6.81
C LYS A 136 7.80 -2.77 7.64
N VAL A 137 8.41 -1.64 7.30
CA VAL A 137 9.47 -1.00 8.07
C VAL A 137 8.82 -0.12 9.13
N LYS A 138 9.26 -0.26 10.38
CA LYS A 138 8.76 0.51 11.53
C LYS A 138 9.23 1.95 11.51
#